data_AF-W6TND5-F1
#
_entry.id   AF-W6TND5-F1
#
_cell.length_a   1.000
_cell.length_b   1.000
_cell.length_c   1.000
_cell.angle_alpha   90.00
_cell.angle_beta   90.00
_cell.angle_gamma   90.00
#
_symmetry.space_group_name_H-M   'P 1'
#
loop_
_entity.id
_entity.type
_entity.pdbx_description
1 polymer ?
#
loop_
_entity_poly.entity_id
_entity_poly.type
_entity_poly.pdbx_seq_one_letter_code
_entity_poly.pdbx_strand_id
1 'polypeptide(L)' 'MTFPEIRQFFKAYVEEGQTILLKAYLQQAGFDYDESAKTVIEIKHPSTAQLALRKAWINQ' A
#
# COMPACT_ATOMS: atom_id res chain seq x y z
N MET A 1 -8.31 12.58 22.78
CA MET A 1 -6.90 12.79 22.40
C MET A 1 -6.54 14.22 22.69
N THR A 2 -5.59 14.44 23.60
CA THR A 2 -5.08 15.77 23.95
C THR A 2 -4.01 16.21 22.95
N PHE A 3 -3.78 17.53 22.88
CA PHE A 3 -2.89 18.19 21.92
C PHE A 3 -1.46 17.57 21.78
N PRO A 4 -0.82 17.05 22.85
CA PRO A 4 0.49 16.38 22.75
C PRO A 4 0.43 15.04 21.99
N GLU A 5 -0.61 14.25 22.21
CA GLU A 5 -0.76 12.91 21.63
C GLU A 5 -0.95 12.98 20.11
N ILE A 6 -1.68 14.00 19.64
CA ILE A 6 -1.89 14.27 18.21
C ILE A 6 -0.57 14.64 17.54
N ARG A 7 0.22 15.54 18.14
CA ARG A 7 1.51 15.96 17.57
C ARG A 7 2.50 14.80 17.50
N GLN A 8 2.49 13.91 18.48
CA GLN A 8 3.36 12.73 18.51
C GLN A 8 2.94 11.68 17.47
N PHE A 9 1.63 11.51 17.25
CA PHE A 9 1.11 10.71 16.14
C PHE A 9 1.56 11.25 14.78
N PHE A 10 1.40 12.56 14.54
CA PHE A 10 1.83 13.17 13.28
C PHE A 10 3.34 13.07 13.08
N LYS A 11 4.14 13.30 14.11
CA LYS A 11 5.59 13.11 14.03
C LYS A 11 5.93 11.65 13.67
N ALA A 12 5.33 10.68 14.34
CA ALA A 12 5.60 9.26 14.11
C ALA A 12 5.07 8.72 12.77
N TYR A 13 4.08 9.35 12.14
CA TYR A 13 3.46 8.88 10.88
C TYR A 13 3.77 9.76 9.65
N VAL A 14 4.13 11.03 9.83
CA VAL A 14 4.39 11.99 8.74
C VAL A 14 5.86 12.37 8.66
N GLU A 15 6.55 12.53 9.79
CA GLU A 15 7.96 12.94 9.82
C GLU A 15 8.91 11.73 9.95
N GLU A 16 8.57 10.78 10.81
CA GLU A 16 9.29 9.51 11.07
C GLU A 16 8.45 8.30 10.62
N GLY A 17 7.34 8.59 9.93
CA GLY A 17 6.39 7.64 9.37
C GLY A 17 7.05 6.51 8.65
N GLN A 18 6.84 5.30 9.16
CA GLN A 18 7.07 4.07 8.42
C GLN A 18 6.34 4.22 7.09
N THR A 19 7.08 4.52 6.03
CA THR A 19 6.53 4.72 4.69
C THR A 19 5.64 3.53 4.42
N ILE A 20 4.33 3.77 4.30
CA ILE A 20 3.41 2.74 3.86
C ILE A 20 3.95 2.35 2.49
N LEU A 21 4.57 1.17 2.42
CA LEU A 21 5.24 0.69 1.22
C LEU A 21 4.14 0.35 0.22
N LEU A 22 3.66 1.36 -0.49
CA LEU A 22 2.61 1.27 -1.49
C LEU A 22 2.91 0.11 -2.45
N LYS A 23 4.18 -0.03 -2.82
CA LYS A 23 4.70 -1.17 -3.58
C LYS A 23 4.39 -2.53 -2.95
N ALA A 24 4.66 -2.69 -1.66
CA ALA A 24 4.42 -3.96 -0.96
C ALA A 24 2.93 -4.32 -0.91
N TYR A 25 2.05 -3.33 -0.67
CA TYR A 25 0.60 -3.55 -0.66
C TYR A 25 0.06 -3.88 -2.05
N LEU A 26 0.50 -3.15 -3.08
CA LEU A 26 0.12 -3.43 -4.46
C LEU A 26 0.59 -4.83 -4.90
N GLN A 27 1.81 -5.23 -4.51
CA GLN A 27 2.34 -6.57 -4.79
C GLN A 27 1.54 -7.69 -4.11
N GLN A 28 1.01 -7.46 -2.90
CA GLN A 28 0.09 -8.41 -2.25
C GLN A 28 -1.23 -8.57 -3.00
N ALA A 29 -1.69 -7.53 -3.69
CA ALA A 29 -2.85 -7.57 -4.59
C ALA A 29 -2.47 -8.00 -6.03
N GLY A 30 -1.23 -8.45 -6.25
CA GLY A 30 -0.77 -8.91 -7.56
C GLY A 30 -0.52 -7.79 -8.55
N PHE A 31 -0.32 -6.56 -8.11
CA PHE A 31 0.11 -5.45 -8.96
C PHE A 31 1.61 -5.21 -8.78
N ASP A 32 2.31 -4.95 -9.87
CA ASP A 32 3.66 -4.42 -9.82
C ASP A 32 3.59 -2.89 -9.92
N TYR A 33 4.34 -2.22 -9.05
CA TYR A 33 4.36 -0.77 -8.94
C TYR A 33 5.78 -0.27 -9.18
N ASP A 34 5.92 0.49 -10.27
CA ASP A 34 7.13 1.23 -10.57
C ASP A 34 7.04 2.60 -9.89
N GLU A 35 7.81 2.78 -8.82
CA GLU A 35 7.89 4.04 -8.07
C GLU A 35 8.51 5.19 -8.88
N SER A 36 9.42 4.87 -9.81
CA SER A 36 10.11 5.88 -10.62
C SER A 36 9.19 6.42 -11.71
N ALA A 37 8.44 5.52 -12.37
CA ALA A 37 7.46 5.89 -13.39
C ALA A 37 6.08 6.25 -12.80
N LYS A 38 5.84 5.96 -11.52
CA LYS A 38 4.54 6.05 -10.83
C LYS A 38 3.44 5.26 -11.56
N THR A 39 3.78 4.11 -12.14
CA THR A 39 2.87 3.26 -12.91
C THR A 39 2.53 1.99 -12.16
N VAL A 40 1.28 1.53 -12.30
CA VAL A 40 0.77 0.27 -11.74
C VAL A 40 0.43 -0.66 -12.89
N ILE A 41 0.95 -1.88 -12.85
CA ILE A 41 0.71 -2.91 -13.86
C ILE A 41 0.26 -4.21 -13.21
N GLU A 42 -0.63 -4.93 -13.87
CA GLU A 42 -1.06 -6.25 -13.41
C GLU A 42 0.03 -7.29 -13.64
N ILE A 43 0.33 -8.09 -12.62
CA ILE A 43 1.17 -9.27 -12.78
C ILE A 43 0.43 -10.28 -13.65
N LYS A 44 1.11 -10.83 -14.67
CA LYS A 44 0.53 -11.74 -15.67
C LYS A 44 0.09 -13.11 -15.12
N HIS A 45 0.72 -13.57 -14.05
CA HIS A 45 0.42 -14.85 -13.40
C HIS A 45 0.24 -14.64 -11.89
N PRO A 46 -0.86 -13.99 -11.45
CA PRO A 46 -1.09 -13.75 -10.04
C PRO A 46 -1.42 -15.07 -9.32
N SER A 47 -1.05 -15.15 -8.04
CA SER A 47 -1.43 -16.27 -7.18
C SER A 47 -2.92 -16.21 -6.83
N THR A 48 -3.48 -17.34 -6.37
CA THR A 48 -4.88 -17.40 -5.91
C THR A 48 -5.17 -16.38 -4.79
N ALA A 49 -4.21 -16.15 -3.89
CA ALA A 49 -4.33 -15.16 -2.83
C ALA A 49 -4.37 -13.72 -3.38
N GLN A 50 -3.53 -13.42 -4.38
CA GLN A 50 -3.54 -12.11 -5.06
C GLN A 50 -4.87 -11.87 -5.78
N LEU A 51 -5.39 -12.86 -6.50
CA LEU A 51 -6.70 -12.77 -7.17
C LEU A 51 -7.85 -12.55 -6.18
N ALA A 52 -7.87 -13.29 -5.06
CA ALA A 52 -8.88 -13.09 -4.03
C ALA A 52 -8.84 -11.67 -3.46
N LEU A 53 -7.64 -11.11 -3.29
CA LEU A 53 -7.46 -9.75 -2.77
C LEU A 53 -7.88 -8.69 -3.79
N ARG A 54 -7.57 -8.85 -5.09
CA ARG A 54 -8.08 -7.96 -6.15
C ARG A 54 -9.61 -7.91 -6.14
N LYS A 55 -10.26 -9.06 -6.06
CA LYS A 55 -11.72 -9.15 -5.99
C LYS A 55 -12.27 -8.43 -4.78
N ALA A 56 -11.60 -8.55 -3.63
CA ALA A 56 -12.01 -7.87 -2.40
C ALA A 56 -11.83 -6.35 -2.45
N TRP A 57 -10.78 -5.85 -3.12
CA TRP A 57 -10.42 -4.43 -3.09
C TRP A 57 -11.04 -3.62 -4.23
N ILE A 58 -11.08 -4.18 -5.44
CA ILE A 58 -11.47 -3.48 -6.67
C ILE A 58 -12.50 -4.26 -7.50
N ASN A 59 -13.01 -5.38 -6.99
CA ASN A 59 -14.01 -6.22 -7.64
C ASN A 59 -13.57 -6.75 -9.03
N GLN A 60 -12.28 -7.05 -9.16
CA GLN A 60 -11.65 -7.66 -10.34
C GLN A 60 -11.35 -9.15 -10.11
#